data_AF-A0A0P7VTT7-F1
#
_entry.id   AF-A0A0P7VTT7-F1
#
_cell.length_a   1.000
_cell.length_b   1.000
_cell.length_c   1.000
_cell.angle_alpha   90.00
_cell.angle_beta   90.00
_cell.angle_gamma   90.00
#
_symmetry.space_group_name_H-M   'P 1'
#
loop_
_entity.id
_entity.type
_entity.pdbx_description
1 polymer ?
#
loop_
_entity_poly.entity_id
_entity_poly.type
_entity_poly.pdbx_seq_one_letter_code
_entity_poly.pdbx_strand_id
1 'polypeptide(L)'
;MTACPDLPALTFPDEVVTFLRKEYEKADVILEFGSGGSTFLAAGQPGKTIVSVESDPAWAQRMRDIAAAHPLPSPPRVIHADIGPVLPWARALDSRELDRFRDYWHSVWDDWTDAPPELVLVDGRFRAACYMATWICTPRAVRVLFDDYGKRAQYHVIERLGRPVKMVGRMAVFDIDPARREDIAPWLLLSTYLDAVTSFKVGPEREKIKPRDYPRVLRAAIDRVVNPPRPAPRIETRYPLRRLIGAGPRWAEAASQ
;
A
#
# COMPACT_ATOMS: atom_id res chain seq x y z
N MET A 1 -4.91 11.07 -25.24
CA MET A 1 -4.83 11.77 -23.93
C MET A 1 -3.52 12.54 -23.94
N THR A 2 -3.58 13.84 -24.19
CA THR A 2 -2.44 14.74 -24.09
C THR A 2 -1.97 14.76 -22.64
N ALA A 3 -0.70 14.40 -22.41
CA ALA A 3 -0.10 14.48 -21.08
C ALA A 3 -0.20 15.92 -20.58
N CYS A 4 -0.79 16.12 -19.40
CA CYS A 4 -0.79 17.41 -18.74
C CYS A 4 0.65 17.62 -18.21
N PRO A 5 1.40 18.62 -18.72
CA PRO A 5 2.85 18.72 -18.52
C PRO A 5 3.29 18.98 -17.06
N ASP A 6 2.34 19.23 -16.15
CA ASP A 6 2.61 19.56 -14.74
C ASP A 6 2.37 18.41 -13.75
N LEU A 7 1.90 17.24 -14.22
CA LEU A 7 1.67 16.10 -13.34
C LEU A 7 2.97 15.35 -13.01
N PRO A 8 3.13 14.86 -11.76
CA PRO A 8 4.28 14.03 -11.39
C PRO A 8 4.39 12.79 -12.29
N ALA A 9 5.61 12.52 -12.75
CA ALA A 9 5.87 11.37 -13.59
C ALA A 9 5.57 10.05 -12.86
N LEU A 10 4.91 9.13 -13.56
CA LEU A 10 4.77 7.75 -13.14
C LEU A 10 6.05 6.98 -13.51
N THR A 11 6.85 6.59 -12.53
CA THR A 11 8.21 6.07 -12.74
C THR A 11 8.31 4.54 -12.73
N PHE A 12 7.17 3.86 -12.81
CA PHE A 12 7.13 2.40 -12.92
C PHE A 12 7.49 1.93 -14.34
N PRO A 13 8.05 0.70 -14.50
CA PRO A 13 8.16 0.06 -15.80
C PRO A 13 6.78 -0.08 -16.48
N ASP A 14 6.72 -0.06 -17.82
CA ASP A 14 5.46 -0.06 -18.58
C ASP A 14 4.51 -1.22 -18.24
N GLU A 15 5.07 -2.41 -17.97
CA GLU A 15 4.27 -3.57 -17.54
C GLU A 15 3.59 -3.34 -16.19
N VAL A 16 4.28 -2.67 -15.26
CA VAL A 16 3.76 -2.30 -13.94
C VAL A 16 2.75 -1.17 -14.08
N VAL A 17 3.01 -0.16 -14.93
CA VAL A 17 2.04 0.91 -15.23
C VAL A 17 0.73 0.33 -15.78
N THR A 18 0.84 -0.56 -16.76
CA THR A 18 -0.31 -1.20 -17.40
C THR A 18 -1.11 -2.03 -16.40
N PHE A 19 -0.40 -2.76 -15.52
CA PHE A 19 -1.04 -3.54 -14.47
C PHE A 19 -1.70 -2.66 -13.40
N LEU A 20 -0.99 -1.63 -12.91
CA LEU A 20 -1.48 -0.70 -11.90
C LEU A 20 -2.77 -0.01 -12.35
N ARG A 21 -2.81 0.48 -13.59
CA ARG A 21 -4.00 1.11 -14.17
C ARG A 21 -5.22 0.18 -14.09
N LYS A 22 -5.06 -1.08 -14.50
CA LYS A 22 -6.12 -2.10 -14.46
C LYS A 22 -6.57 -2.45 -13.05
N GLU A 23 -5.67 -2.43 -12.06
CA GLU A 23 -6.07 -2.68 -10.68
C GLU A 23 -6.78 -1.45 -10.07
N TYR A 24 -6.37 -0.23 -10.41
CA TYR A 24 -7.05 1.00 -9.99
C TYR A 24 -8.45 1.14 -10.59
N GLU A 25 -8.66 0.66 -11.82
CA GLU A 25 -9.99 0.61 -12.44
C GLU A 25 -10.98 -0.22 -11.61
N LYS A 26 -10.51 -1.29 -10.97
CA LYS A 26 -11.34 -2.25 -10.22
C LYS A 26 -11.64 -1.84 -8.78
N ALA A 27 -10.85 -0.94 -8.20
CA ALA A 27 -10.95 -0.55 -6.79
C ALA A 27 -11.56 0.86 -6.71
N ASP A 28 -12.60 1.02 -5.91
CA ASP A 28 -13.23 2.33 -5.68
C ASP A 28 -12.55 3.08 -4.54
N VAL A 29 -11.95 2.35 -3.59
CA VAL A 29 -11.22 2.94 -2.47
C VAL A 29 -9.76 2.49 -2.47
N ILE A 30 -8.86 3.46 -2.62
CA ILE A 30 -7.42 3.25 -2.79
C ILE A 30 -6.67 3.98 -1.67
N LEU A 31 -5.83 3.23 -0.95
CA LEU A 31 -4.83 3.78 -0.03
C LEU A 31 -3.44 3.66 -0.68
N GLU A 32 -2.68 4.74 -0.71
CA GLU A 32 -1.28 4.72 -1.12
C GLU A 32 -0.38 5.08 0.08
N PHE A 33 0.67 4.29 0.29
CA PHE A 33 1.82 4.72 1.06
C PHE A 33 2.88 5.20 0.06
N GLY A 34 3.16 6.49 0.05
CA GLY A 34 3.92 7.21 -0.98
C GLY A 34 3.00 7.90 -1.97
N SER A 35 3.24 9.19 -2.24
CA SER A 35 2.45 10.00 -3.18
C SER A 35 3.25 10.34 -4.45
N GLY A 36 2.58 10.48 -5.59
CA GLY A 36 3.24 10.86 -6.84
C GLY A 36 2.41 10.56 -8.08
N GLY A 37 3.07 10.11 -9.15
CA GLY A 37 2.39 9.84 -10.43
C GLY A 37 1.29 8.79 -10.33
N SER A 38 1.39 7.83 -9.40
CA SER A 38 0.34 6.84 -9.16
C SER A 38 -0.92 7.50 -8.61
N THR A 39 -0.76 8.47 -7.71
CA THR A 39 -1.85 9.25 -7.13
C THR A 39 -2.68 9.92 -8.22
N PHE A 40 -2.03 10.54 -9.20
CA PHE A 40 -2.72 11.21 -10.31
C PHE A 40 -3.23 10.24 -11.39
N LEU A 41 -2.62 9.05 -11.52
CA LEU A 41 -3.20 7.97 -12.32
C LEU A 41 -4.54 7.51 -11.73
N ALA A 42 -4.64 7.38 -10.41
CA ALA A 42 -5.90 7.08 -9.74
C ALA A 42 -6.89 8.23 -9.87
N ALA A 43 -6.44 9.46 -9.59
CA ALA A 43 -7.30 10.64 -9.57
C ALA A 43 -7.89 11.00 -10.93
N GLY A 44 -7.24 10.57 -12.01
CA GLY A 44 -7.73 10.66 -13.38
C GLY A 44 -8.89 9.70 -13.71
N GLN A 45 -9.23 8.78 -12.81
CA GLN A 45 -10.37 7.87 -12.95
C GLN A 45 -11.55 8.37 -12.13
N PRO A 46 -12.79 8.33 -12.65
CA PRO A 46 -13.96 8.79 -11.91
C PRO A 46 -14.38 7.80 -10.82
N GLY A 47 -15.07 8.31 -9.79
CA GLY A 47 -15.70 7.49 -8.76
C GLY A 47 -14.74 6.88 -7.74
N LYS A 48 -13.54 7.43 -7.58
CA LYS A 48 -12.51 6.91 -6.68
C LYS A 48 -12.43 7.74 -5.39
N THR A 49 -12.23 7.05 -4.27
CA THR A 49 -11.75 7.63 -3.02
C THR A 49 -10.27 7.28 -2.88
N ILE A 50 -9.41 8.31 -2.90
CA ILE A 50 -7.95 8.12 -2.91
C ILE A 50 -7.35 8.82 -1.71
N VAL A 51 -6.60 8.07 -0.90
CA VAL A 51 -5.86 8.58 0.25
C VAL A 51 -4.39 8.22 0.07
N SER A 52 -3.50 9.21 0.05
CA SER A 52 -2.07 8.98 -0.15
C SER A 52 -1.28 9.54 1.02
N VAL A 53 -0.50 8.70 1.69
CA VAL A 53 0.37 9.08 2.82
C VAL A 53 1.76 9.46 2.32
N GLU A 54 2.23 10.64 2.70
CA GLU A 54 3.52 11.18 2.30
C GLU A 54 4.34 11.65 3.51
N SER A 55 5.63 11.38 3.49
CA SER A 55 6.57 11.74 4.58
C SER A 55 7.32 13.04 4.32
N ASP A 56 7.43 13.47 3.07
CA ASP A 56 8.05 14.75 2.74
C ASP A 56 7.00 15.87 2.77
N PRO A 57 7.10 16.86 3.68
CA PRO A 57 6.10 17.92 3.80
C PRO A 57 6.01 18.80 2.55
N ALA A 58 7.13 19.09 1.90
CA ALA A 58 7.17 19.92 0.71
C ALA A 58 6.59 19.18 -0.49
N TRP A 59 6.89 17.88 -0.62
CA TRP A 59 6.27 17.04 -1.65
C TRP A 59 4.76 16.88 -1.41
N ALA A 60 4.34 16.59 -0.18
CA ALA A 60 2.93 16.49 0.18
C ALA A 60 2.16 17.77 -0.16
N GLN A 61 2.71 18.94 0.17
CA GLN A 61 2.10 20.22 -0.18
C GLN A 61 2.02 20.40 -1.70
N ARG A 62 3.11 20.12 -2.43
CA ARG A 62 3.10 20.16 -3.90
C ARG A 62 2.01 19.27 -4.51
N MET A 63 1.79 18.06 -3.97
CA MET A 63 0.76 17.16 -4.49
C MET A 63 -0.64 17.75 -4.28
N ARG A 64 -0.89 18.39 -3.13
CA ARG A 64 -2.15 19.10 -2.88
C ARG A 64 -2.34 20.29 -3.81
N ASP A 65 -1.29 21.07 -4.03
CA ASP A 65 -1.35 22.24 -4.92
C ASP A 65 -1.66 21.83 -6.36
N ILE A 66 -1.01 20.78 -6.86
CA ILE A 66 -1.29 20.21 -8.19
C ILE A 66 -2.73 19.68 -8.24
N ALA A 67 -3.19 18.95 -7.22
CA ALA A 67 -4.56 18.45 -7.17
C ALA A 67 -5.62 19.56 -7.17
N ALA A 68 -5.35 20.68 -6.48
CA ALA A 68 -6.24 21.84 -6.44
C ALA A 68 -6.23 22.63 -7.77
N ALA A 69 -5.11 22.63 -8.49
CA ALA A 69 -4.96 23.34 -9.76
C ALA A 69 -5.61 22.61 -10.95
N HIS A 70 -6.00 21.34 -10.81
CA HIS A 70 -6.52 20.51 -11.90
C HIS A 70 -7.94 20.00 -11.60
N PRO A 71 -8.86 20.01 -12.57
CA PRO A 71 -10.17 19.38 -12.41
C PRO A 71 -10.06 17.86 -12.52
N LEU A 72 -9.62 17.21 -11.43
CA LEU A 72 -9.46 15.76 -11.36
C LEU A 72 -10.83 15.08 -11.16
N PRO A 73 -11.16 14.01 -11.92
CA PRO A 73 -12.38 13.22 -11.71
C PRO A 73 -12.55 12.68 -10.28
N SER A 74 -11.45 12.44 -9.57
CA SER A 74 -11.45 11.98 -8.18
C SER A 74 -10.28 12.61 -7.42
N PRO A 75 -10.46 13.81 -6.86
CA PRO A 75 -9.38 14.54 -6.17
C PRO A 75 -8.81 13.73 -4.99
N PRO A 76 -7.47 13.55 -4.90
CA PRO A 76 -6.86 12.74 -3.85
C PRO A 76 -6.74 13.50 -2.52
N ARG A 77 -6.89 12.79 -1.40
CA ARG A 77 -6.57 13.27 -0.06
C ARG A 77 -5.12 12.90 0.30
N VAL A 78 -4.22 13.88 0.22
CA VAL A 78 -2.80 13.69 0.56
C VAL A 78 -2.54 14.01 2.03
N ILE A 79 -2.17 13.00 2.82
CA ILE A 79 -1.88 13.11 4.26
C ILE A 79 -0.36 13.20 4.44
N HIS A 80 0.09 14.23 5.15
CA HIS A 80 1.50 14.33 5.52
C HIS A 80 1.70 13.62 6.88
N ALA A 81 2.51 12.57 6.89
CA ALA A 81 2.95 11.89 8.11
C ALA A 81 4.37 12.34 8.46
N ASP A 82 4.48 13.18 9.48
CA ASP A 82 5.75 13.80 9.87
C ASP A 82 6.66 12.79 10.58
N ILE A 83 7.76 12.44 9.90
CA ILE A 83 8.81 11.55 10.38
C ILE A 83 10.10 12.33 10.73
N GLY A 84 9.99 13.62 10.99
CA GLY A 84 11.11 14.53 11.14
C GLY A 84 11.70 15.00 9.81
N PRO A 85 12.88 15.66 9.85
CA PRO A 85 13.56 16.12 8.64
C PRO A 85 13.83 14.96 7.68
N VAL A 86 13.60 15.21 6.39
CA VAL A 86 13.80 14.23 5.32
C VAL A 86 14.86 14.66 4.31
N LEU A 87 15.50 13.65 3.73
CA LEU A 87 16.40 13.70 2.59
C LEU A 87 15.60 13.45 1.30
N PRO A 88 16.20 13.59 0.10
CA PRO A 88 15.56 13.21 -1.15
C PRO A 88 14.93 11.81 -1.10
N TRP A 89 13.80 11.65 -1.78
CA TRP A 89 12.94 10.47 -1.71
C TRP A 89 12.34 10.24 -0.32
N ALA A 90 12.07 11.33 0.40
CA ALA A 90 11.42 11.37 1.70
C ALA A 90 12.06 10.46 2.76
N ARG A 91 13.37 10.22 2.67
CA ARG A 91 14.06 9.36 3.66
C ARG A 91 14.31 10.17 4.93
N ALA A 92 13.94 9.65 6.09
CA ALA A 92 14.31 10.29 7.37
C ALA A 92 15.82 10.57 7.45
N LEU A 93 16.17 11.78 7.90
CA LEU A 93 17.54 12.26 8.04
C LEU A 93 18.35 11.43 9.05
N ASP A 94 17.71 10.95 10.11
CA ASP A 94 18.34 10.16 11.16
C ASP A 94 17.26 9.42 11.98
N SER A 95 17.64 8.85 13.13
CA SER A 95 16.78 8.09 14.03
C SER A 95 16.32 8.88 15.27
N ARG A 96 16.41 10.22 15.28
CA ARG A 96 15.97 11.01 16.44
C ARG A 96 14.46 10.94 16.64
N GLU A 97 13.70 10.94 15.55
CA GLU A 97 12.23 10.93 15.54
C GLU A 97 11.61 9.52 15.42
N LEU A 98 12.32 8.47 15.83
CA LEU A 98 11.86 7.07 15.70
C LEU A 98 10.46 6.82 16.27
N ASP A 99 10.09 7.49 17.36
CA ASP A 99 8.78 7.34 18.02
C ASP A 99 7.61 7.81 17.12
N ARG A 100 7.90 8.71 16.17
CA ARG A 100 6.93 9.30 15.22
C ARG A 100 6.79 8.48 13.94
N PHE A 101 7.79 7.68 13.58
CA PHE A 101 7.80 6.98 12.29
C PHE A 101 6.56 6.12 12.08
N ARG A 102 6.00 5.57 13.17
CA ARG A 102 4.79 4.75 13.12
C ARG A 102 3.61 5.47 12.48
N ASP A 103 3.53 6.79 12.64
CA ASP A 103 2.40 7.58 12.17
C ASP A 103 2.31 7.46 10.64
N TYR A 104 3.45 7.27 9.96
CA TYR A 104 3.50 6.99 8.52
C TYR A 104 2.70 5.76 8.08
N TRP A 105 2.66 4.68 8.88
CA TRP A 105 1.97 3.45 8.49
C TRP A 105 0.69 3.16 9.28
N HIS A 106 0.51 3.75 10.47
CA HIS A 106 -0.64 3.50 11.34
C HIS A 106 -1.67 4.61 11.38
N SER A 107 -1.29 5.90 11.41
CA SER A 107 -2.25 6.97 11.74
C SER A 107 -3.38 7.09 10.71
N VAL A 108 -3.10 6.79 9.44
CA VAL A 108 -4.12 6.75 8.38
C VAL A 108 -5.26 5.78 8.67
N TRP A 109 -5.00 4.70 9.42
CA TRP A 109 -6.01 3.73 9.83
C TRP A 109 -6.81 4.18 11.05
N ASP A 110 -6.25 5.06 11.88
CA ASP A 110 -6.90 5.62 13.06
C ASP A 110 -7.95 6.65 12.64
N ASP A 111 -7.58 7.47 11.66
CA ASP A 111 -8.41 8.56 11.12
C ASP A 111 -9.26 8.12 9.91
N TRP A 112 -9.33 6.82 9.61
CA TRP A 112 -10.05 6.31 8.45
C TRP A 112 -11.56 6.40 8.62
N THR A 113 -12.20 7.28 7.85
CA THR A 113 -13.66 7.50 7.90
C THR A 113 -14.40 7.07 6.65
N ASP A 114 -13.67 6.74 5.58
CA ASP A 114 -14.23 6.25 4.32
C ASP A 114 -14.57 4.75 4.40
N ALA A 115 -15.17 4.19 3.34
CA ALA A 115 -15.27 2.74 3.20
C ALA A 115 -13.86 2.10 3.24
N PRO A 116 -13.71 0.83 3.70
CA PRO A 116 -12.41 0.19 3.77
C PRO A 116 -11.71 0.15 2.40
N PRO A 117 -10.38 0.34 2.34
CA PRO A 117 -9.64 0.27 1.08
C PRO A 117 -9.75 -1.13 0.48
N GLU A 118 -10.00 -1.19 -0.82
CA GLU A 118 -10.02 -2.42 -1.61
C GLU A 118 -8.65 -2.71 -2.22
N LEU A 119 -7.85 -1.64 -2.37
CA LEU A 119 -6.49 -1.69 -2.84
C LEU A 119 -5.58 -0.81 -1.98
N VAL A 120 -4.41 -1.34 -1.63
CA VAL A 120 -3.29 -0.59 -1.04
C VAL A 120 -2.07 -0.63 -1.96
N LEU A 121 -1.56 0.53 -2.37
CA LEU A 121 -0.24 0.64 -3.00
C LEU A 121 0.81 0.94 -1.93
N VAL A 122 1.89 0.16 -1.93
CA VAL A 122 3.08 0.38 -1.08
C VAL A 122 4.26 0.76 -1.99
N ASP A 123 4.47 2.06 -2.17
CA ASP A 123 5.58 2.63 -2.96
C ASP A 123 6.37 3.72 -2.19
N GLY A 124 6.07 3.92 -0.92
CA GLY A 124 6.63 4.97 -0.11
C GLY A 124 7.84 4.54 0.71
N ARG A 125 7.89 5.06 1.94
CA ARG A 125 8.87 4.67 2.98
C ARG A 125 8.32 3.52 3.83
N PHE A 126 9.19 2.92 4.64
CA PHE A 126 8.81 1.88 5.59
C PHE A 126 7.97 0.74 4.99
N ARG A 127 8.25 0.34 3.75
CA ARG A 127 7.34 -0.50 2.94
C ARG A 127 6.88 -1.79 3.63
N ALA A 128 7.78 -2.51 4.30
CA ALA A 128 7.42 -3.68 5.09
C ALA A 128 6.50 -3.34 6.28
N ALA A 129 6.70 -2.21 6.94
CA ALA A 129 5.83 -1.71 8.00
C ALA A 129 4.44 -1.32 7.46
N CYS A 130 4.35 -0.68 6.30
CA CYS A 130 3.08 -0.37 5.63
C CYS A 130 2.29 -1.63 5.27
N TYR A 131 2.97 -2.66 4.76
CA TYR A 131 2.35 -3.97 4.53
C TYR A 131 1.83 -4.56 5.84
N MET A 132 2.65 -4.56 6.89
CA MET A 132 2.25 -5.07 8.20
C MET A 132 1.07 -4.31 8.80
N ALA A 133 1.05 -2.99 8.70
CA ALA A 133 -0.07 -2.16 9.13
C ALA A 133 -1.34 -2.51 8.36
N THR A 134 -1.24 -2.70 7.04
CA THR A 134 -2.37 -3.17 6.22
C THR A 134 -2.87 -4.53 6.68
N TRP A 135 -1.95 -5.47 6.91
CA TRP A 135 -2.28 -6.82 7.38
C TRP A 135 -2.98 -6.81 8.74
N ILE A 136 -2.61 -5.90 9.65
CA ILE A 136 -3.15 -5.78 11.01
C ILE A 136 -4.47 -4.99 11.03
N CYS A 137 -4.56 -3.90 10.27
CA CYS A 137 -5.62 -2.90 10.45
C CYS A 137 -6.79 -3.06 9.47
N THR A 138 -6.62 -3.68 8.30
CA THR A 138 -7.71 -3.77 7.33
C THR A 138 -8.93 -4.51 7.92
N PRO A 139 -10.16 -3.97 7.84
CA PRO A 139 -11.34 -4.68 8.32
C PRO A 139 -11.92 -5.63 7.27
N ARG A 140 -11.45 -5.57 6.02
CA ARG A 140 -11.93 -6.39 4.88
C ARG A 140 -10.77 -6.91 4.04
N ALA A 141 -11.07 -7.88 3.17
CA ALA A 141 -10.10 -8.38 2.21
C ALA A 141 -9.62 -7.23 1.30
N VAL A 142 -8.30 -7.16 1.08
CA VAL A 142 -7.67 -6.05 0.37
C VAL A 142 -6.53 -6.56 -0.50
N ARG A 143 -6.39 -6.00 -1.69
CA ARG A 143 -5.24 -6.25 -2.56
C ARG A 143 -4.12 -5.28 -2.23
N VAL A 144 -2.91 -5.80 -2.00
CA VAL A 144 -1.72 -4.97 -1.80
C VAL A 144 -0.80 -5.07 -3.02
N LEU A 145 -0.47 -3.92 -3.59
CA LEU A 145 0.54 -3.75 -4.62
C LEU A 145 1.82 -3.24 -3.97
N PHE A 146 2.86 -4.05 -3.91
CA PHE A 146 4.11 -3.72 -3.26
C PHE A 146 5.20 -3.49 -4.31
N ASP A 147 5.58 -2.23 -4.56
CA ASP A 147 6.59 -1.93 -5.58
C ASP A 147 8.03 -2.24 -5.10
N ASP A 148 8.94 -2.44 -6.06
CA ASP A 148 10.37 -2.70 -5.85
C ASP A 148 10.64 -3.85 -4.85
N TYR A 149 9.82 -4.90 -4.93
CA TYR A 149 9.83 -6.02 -3.99
C TYR A 149 10.90 -7.06 -4.33
N GLY A 150 10.87 -7.59 -5.57
CA GLY A 150 11.50 -8.89 -5.88
C GLY A 150 13.02 -8.98 -5.66
N LYS A 151 13.77 -7.88 -5.75
CA LYS A 151 15.23 -7.86 -5.54
C LYS A 151 15.64 -7.50 -4.11
N ARG A 152 14.67 -7.21 -3.22
CA ARG A 152 14.91 -6.63 -1.89
C ARG A 152 14.56 -7.63 -0.80
N ALA A 153 15.48 -8.57 -0.58
CA ALA A 153 15.33 -9.67 0.38
C ALA A 153 14.92 -9.22 1.80
N GLN A 154 15.25 -8.00 2.22
CA GLN A 154 14.79 -7.48 3.52
C GLN A 154 13.26 -7.38 3.64
N TYR A 155 12.52 -7.33 2.54
CA TYR A 155 11.05 -7.31 2.55
C TYR A 155 10.44 -8.71 2.64
N HIS A 156 11.18 -9.77 2.33
CA HIS A 156 10.64 -11.13 2.26
C HIS A 156 10.27 -11.69 3.64
N VAL A 157 10.63 -11.00 4.72
CA VAL A 157 10.19 -11.36 6.07
C VAL A 157 8.66 -11.38 6.20
N ILE A 158 7.95 -10.54 5.45
CA ILE A 158 6.49 -10.49 5.46
C ILE A 158 5.85 -11.76 4.87
N GLU A 159 6.61 -12.55 4.09
CA GLU A 159 6.11 -13.82 3.52
C GLU A 159 5.80 -14.88 4.58
N ARG A 160 6.29 -14.70 5.81
CA ARG A 160 5.89 -15.51 6.98
C ARG A 160 4.37 -15.50 7.21
N LEU A 161 3.68 -14.43 6.80
CA LEU A 161 2.22 -14.29 6.92
C LEU A 161 1.49 -14.61 5.61
N GLY A 162 2.14 -14.39 4.48
CA GLY A 162 1.60 -14.74 3.16
C GLY A 162 2.56 -14.39 2.04
N ARG A 163 2.77 -15.33 1.13
CA ARG A 163 3.56 -15.13 -0.10
C ARG A 163 2.80 -14.25 -1.10
N PRO A 164 3.51 -13.55 -2.00
CA PRO A 164 2.85 -12.85 -3.09
C PRO A 164 2.08 -13.84 -3.98
N VAL A 165 0.88 -13.45 -4.41
CA VAL A 165 0.06 -14.25 -5.33
C VAL A 165 0.60 -14.22 -6.75
N LYS A 166 1.33 -13.14 -7.11
CA LYS A 166 2.11 -13.03 -8.34
C LYS A 166 3.12 -11.88 -8.27
N MET A 167 4.05 -11.90 -9.20
CA MET A 167 4.95 -10.78 -9.53
C MET A 167 4.54 -10.17 -10.88
N VAL A 168 4.62 -8.85 -10.98
CA VAL A 168 4.53 -8.10 -12.24
C VAL A 168 5.76 -7.21 -12.31
N GLY A 169 6.75 -7.59 -13.12
CA GLY A 169 8.06 -6.96 -13.09
C GLY A 169 8.67 -6.97 -11.69
N ARG A 170 8.93 -5.78 -11.15
CA ARG A 170 9.45 -5.59 -9.78
C ARG A 170 8.36 -5.52 -8.69
N MET A 171 7.09 -5.42 -9.08
CA MET A 171 5.96 -5.26 -8.16
C MET A 171 5.44 -6.63 -7.72
N ALA A 172 5.30 -6.82 -6.41
CA ALA A 172 4.63 -7.98 -5.84
C ALA A 172 3.16 -7.68 -5.57
N VAL A 173 2.31 -8.67 -5.83
CA VAL A 173 0.87 -8.58 -5.55
C VAL A 173 0.56 -9.52 -4.40
N PHE A 174 -0.14 -9.02 -3.39
CA PHE A 174 -0.63 -9.82 -2.26
C PHE A 174 -2.13 -9.65 -2.13
N ASP A 175 -2.78 -10.71 -1.65
CA ASP A 175 -4.16 -10.64 -1.19
C ASP A 175 -4.16 -10.89 0.32
N ILE A 176 -4.64 -9.90 1.07
CA ILE A 176 -4.77 -9.97 2.52
C ILE A 176 -6.24 -10.23 2.84
N ASP A 177 -6.51 -11.33 3.52
CA ASP A 177 -7.82 -11.61 4.12
C ASP A 177 -7.69 -11.48 5.64
N PRO A 178 -8.36 -10.51 6.29
CA PRO A 178 -8.29 -10.32 7.73
C PRO A 178 -8.81 -11.51 8.52
N ALA A 179 -9.62 -12.40 7.93
CA ALA A 179 -10.04 -13.65 8.58
C ALA A 179 -8.85 -14.56 8.91
N ARG A 180 -7.76 -14.49 8.13
CA ARG A 180 -6.54 -15.29 8.36
C ARG A 180 -5.79 -14.91 9.63
N ARG A 181 -6.14 -13.79 10.29
CA ARG A 181 -5.50 -13.37 11.55
C ARG A 181 -5.73 -14.38 12.67
N GLU A 182 -6.89 -15.04 12.67
CA GLU A 182 -7.26 -16.04 13.67
C GLU A 182 -6.42 -17.32 13.55
N ASP A 183 -5.89 -17.61 12.36
CA ASP A 183 -5.05 -18.77 12.08
C ASP A 183 -3.56 -18.53 12.38
N ILE A 184 -3.17 -17.28 12.61
CA ILE A 184 -1.77 -16.92 12.83
C ILE A 184 -1.45 -16.94 14.32
N ALA A 185 -0.42 -17.72 14.66
CA ALA A 185 0.19 -17.70 15.96
C ALA A 185 0.62 -16.28 16.39
N PRO A 186 0.23 -15.77 17.58
CA PRO A 186 0.57 -14.42 18.02
C PRO A 186 2.07 -14.08 17.99
N TRP A 187 2.93 -15.06 18.31
CA TRP A 187 4.40 -14.87 18.26
C TRP A 187 4.93 -14.76 16.83
N LEU A 188 4.31 -15.41 15.84
CA LEU A 188 4.67 -15.29 14.44
C LEU A 188 4.31 -13.90 13.91
N LEU A 189 3.12 -13.40 14.27
CA LEU A 189 2.71 -12.04 13.95
C LEU A 189 3.65 -11.01 14.59
N LEU A 190 3.92 -11.13 15.88
CA LEU A 190 4.76 -10.18 16.62
C LEU A 190 6.21 -10.16 16.10
N SER A 191 6.81 -11.34 15.88
CA SER A 191 8.18 -11.42 15.36
C SER A 191 8.29 -10.91 13.92
N THR A 192 7.28 -11.17 13.07
CA THR A 192 7.25 -10.63 11.71
C THR A 192 7.07 -9.11 11.71
N TYR A 193 6.20 -8.60 12.60
CA TYR A 193 6.01 -7.17 12.79
C TYR A 193 7.32 -6.50 13.20
N LEU A 194 8.00 -7.03 14.24
CA LEU A 194 9.28 -6.53 14.73
C LEU A 194 10.33 -6.44 13.62
N ASP A 195 10.52 -7.52 12.86
CA ASP A 195 11.50 -7.55 11.77
C ASP A 195 11.14 -6.53 10.68
N ALA A 196 9.86 -6.44 10.31
CA ALA A 196 9.39 -5.51 9.29
C ALA A 196 9.64 -4.05 9.69
N VAL A 197 9.27 -3.66 10.91
CA VAL A 197 9.38 -2.28 11.41
C VAL A 197 10.78 -1.91 11.91
N THR A 198 11.76 -2.81 11.80
CA THR A 198 13.17 -2.49 12.13
C THR A 198 14.11 -2.70 10.94
N SER A 199 13.57 -3.18 9.80
CA SER A 199 14.34 -3.45 8.57
C SER A 199 14.78 -2.20 7.79
N PHE A 200 14.20 -1.03 8.09
CA PHE A 200 14.48 0.20 7.36
C PHE A 200 15.83 0.82 7.76
N LYS A 201 16.27 1.75 6.91
CA LYS A 201 17.53 2.47 7.07
C LYS A 201 17.29 3.98 7.03
N VAL A 202 18.01 4.73 7.85
CA VAL A 202 17.88 6.19 7.97
C VAL A 202 19.17 6.89 7.53
N GLY A 203 19.06 8.18 7.27
CA GLY A 203 20.20 9.04 6.96
C GLY A 203 20.89 8.81 5.62
N PRO A 204 21.94 9.61 5.37
CA PRO A 204 22.65 9.60 4.09
C PRO A 204 23.35 8.26 3.85
N GLU A 205 24.02 7.74 4.88
CA GLU A 205 24.78 6.48 4.87
C GLU A 205 23.91 5.22 5.01
N ARG A 206 22.58 5.38 5.07
CA ARG A 206 21.62 4.28 5.21
C ARG A 206 21.92 3.41 6.43
N GLU A 207 22.03 4.06 7.58
CA GLU A 207 22.28 3.43 8.86
C GLU A 207 21.11 2.53 9.26
N LYS A 208 21.42 1.34 9.78
CA LYS A 208 20.40 0.44 10.35
C LYS A 208 19.99 0.95 11.74
N ILE A 209 18.73 0.72 12.10
CA ILE A 209 18.29 0.93 13.48
C ILE A 209 19.00 -0.07 14.39
N LYS A 210 19.55 0.42 15.51
CA LYS A 210 20.28 -0.41 16.47
C LYS A 210 19.28 -1.13 17.38
N PRO A 211 19.55 -2.36 17.83
CA PRO A 211 18.63 -3.11 18.70
C PRO A 211 18.18 -2.36 19.95
N ARG A 212 19.06 -1.53 20.54
CA ARG A 212 18.73 -0.67 21.69
C ARG A 212 17.60 0.33 21.42
N ASP A 213 17.36 0.68 20.15
CA ASP A 213 16.36 1.65 19.72
C ASP A 213 15.04 0.97 19.29
N TYR A 214 14.99 -0.36 19.19
CA TYR A 214 13.76 -1.09 18.82
C TYR A 214 12.57 -0.78 19.73
N PRO A 215 12.73 -0.66 21.08
CA PRO A 215 11.60 -0.32 21.94
C PRO A 215 10.90 0.98 21.58
N ARG A 216 11.59 1.95 20.97
CA ARG A 216 11.02 3.24 20.53
C ARG A 216 10.04 3.06 19.37
N VAL A 217 10.40 2.20 18.41
CA VAL A 217 9.53 1.86 17.27
C VAL A 217 8.37 0.94 17.69
N LEU A 218 8.59 0.08 18.68
CA LEU A 218 7.61 -0.93 19.10
C LEU A 218 6.57 -0.40 20.08
N ARG A 219 6.96 0.45 21.04
CA ARG A 219 6.09 0.88 22.16
C ARG A 219 4.74 1.37 21.68
N ALA A 220 4.74 2.12 20.59
CA ALA A 220 3.55 2.78 20.09
C ALA A 220 2.77 1.94 19.05
N ALA A 221 3.23 0.72 18.77
CA ALA A 221 2.64 -0.20 17.80
C ALA A 221 2.17 -1.55 18.38
N ILE A 222 2.66 -1.93 19.57
CA ILE A 222 2.27 -3.17 20.25
C ILE A 222 0.76 -3.24 20.43
N ASP A 223 0.10 -2.14 20.81
CA ASP A 223 -1.34 -2.13 21.05
C ASP A 223 -2.15 -2.56 19.82
N ARG A 224 -1.74 -2.15 18.62
CA ARG A 224 -2.39 -2.54 17.35
C ARG A 224 -2.13 -3.99 16.97
N VAL A 225 -0.98 -4.53 17.34
CA VAL A 225 -0.64 -5.96 17.13
C VAL A 225 -1.42 -6.84 18.10
N VAL A 226 -1.55 -6.40 19.35
CA VAL A 226 -2.23 -7.14 20.42
C VAL A 226 -3.75 -7.04 20.29
N ASN A 227 -4.26 -5.88 19.87
CA ASN A 227 -5.69 -5.60 19.73
C ASN A 227 -6.00 -5.10 18.30
N PRO A 228 -5.86 -5.93 17.25
CA PRO A 228 -6.22 -5.53 15.91
C PRO A 228 -7.73 -5.27 15.80
N PRO A 229 -8.18 -4.38 14.89
CA PRO A 229 -9.60 -4.23 14.58
C PRO A 229 -10.21 -5.59 14.20
N ARG A 230 -11.39 -5.88 14.74
CA ARG A 230 -12.11 -7.11 14.37
C ARG A 230 -12.43 -7.08 12.87
N PRO A 231 -12.30 -8.21 12.16
CA PRO A 231 -12.78 -8.33 10.80
C PRO A 231 -14.26 -7.89 10.74
N ALA A 232 -14.62 -7.12 9.71
CA ALA A 232 -16.03 -6.86 9.47
C ALA A 232 -16.75 -8.19 9.27
N PRO A 233 -17.98 -8.38 9.78
CA PRO A 233 -18.74 -9.59 9.52
C PRO A 233 -18.79 -9.81 8.01
N ARG A 234 -18.64 -11.07 7.57
CA ARG A 234 -18.86 -11.44 6.17
C ARG A 234 -20.30 -11.09 5.83
N ILE A 235 -20.51 -9.91 5.27
CA ILE A 235 -21.74 -9.64 4.53
C ILE A 235 -21.60 -10.58 3.34
N GLU A 236 -22.47 -11.58 3.24
CA GLU A 236 -22.69 -12.32 1.99
C GLU A 236 -23.20 -11.31 0.95
N THR A 237 -22.29 -10.50 0.43
CA THR A 237 -22.60 -9.67 -0.71
C THR A 237 -22.80 -10.64 -1.86
N ARG A 238 -24.02 -10.62 -2.41
CA ARG A 238 -24.39 -11.26 -3.68
C ARG A 238 -23.58 -10.64 -4.83
N TYR A 239 -22.27 -10.81 -4.83
CA TYR A 239 -21.44 -10.65 -6.02
C TYR A 239 -21.15 -12.05 -6.52
N PRO A 240 -21.62 -12.43 -7.73
CA PRO A 240 -21.27 -13.72 -8.27
C PRO A 240 -19.78 -13.68 -8.57
N LEU A 241 -18.99 -14.42 -7.79
CA LEU A 241 -17.76 -15.04 -8.26
C LEU A 241 -18.16 -15.91 -9.46
N ARG A 242 -18.30 -15.30 -10.64
CA ARG A 242 -18.43 -16.05 -11.89
C ARG A 242 -17.13 -16.83 -12.04
N ARG A 243 -17.25 -18.14 -11.84
CA ARG A 243 -16.31 -19.16 -12.31
C ARG A 243 -15.95 -18.83 -13.76
N LEU A 244 -14.77 -18.28 -13.97
CA LEU A 244 -14.05 -18.42 -15.23
C LEU A 244 -13.27 -19.74 -15.12
N ILE A 245 -13.98 -20.84 -15.28
CA ILE A 245 -13.39 -22.13 -15.66
C ILE A 245 -14.05 -22.48 -16.99
N GLY A 246 -13.22 -22.73 -17.99
CA GLY A 246 -13.52 -22.53 -19.39
C GLY A 246 -14.69 -23.33 -19.95
N ALA A 247 -15.55 -22.64 -20.70
CA ALA A 247 -16.22 -23.21 -21.85
C ALA A 247 -15.40 -22.81 -23.08
N GLY A 248 -14.73 -23.78 -23.69
CA GLY A 248 -14.01 -23.57 -24.95
C GLY A 248 -14.97 -23.20 -26.09
N PRO A 249 -14.51 -22.46 -27.12
CA PRO A 249 -15.37 -22.08 -28.23
C PRO A 249 -15.64 -23.29 -29.14
N ARG A 250 -16.91 -23.68 -29.28
CA ARG A 250 -17.38 -24.46 -30.45
C ARG A 250 -17.89 -23.46 -31.48
N TRP A 251 -17.09 -23.23 -32.53
CA TRP A 251 -17.56 -22.54 -33.73
C TRP A 251 -17.91 -23.57 -34.80
N ALA A 252 -19.21 -23.63 -35.08
CA ALA A 252 -19.90 -23.86 -36.35
C ALA A 252 -19.27 -24.78 -37.42
N GLU A 253 -19.90 -25.93 -37.63
CA GLU A 253 -20.18 -26.43 -38.98
C GLU A 253 -21.32 -25.61 -39.59
N ALA A 254 -21.10 -25.04 -40.78
CA ALA A 254 -22.11 -24.91 -41.86
C ALA A 254 -21.51 -24.13 -43.05
N ALA A 255 -21.10 -24.88 -44.08
CA ALA A 255 -21.19 -24.59 -45.52
C ALA A 255 -20.10 -25.43 -46.21
N SER A 256 -20.31 -26.17 -47.29
CA SER A 256 -21.43 -26.64 -48.11
C SER A 256 -20.76 -27.60 -49.12
N GLN A 257 -21.48 -28.61 -49.60
CA GLN A 257 -21.32 -29.31 -50.89
C GLN A 257 -19.92 -29.75 -51.35
#